data_AF-A0A420YF09-F1
#
_entry.id   AF-A0A420YF09-F1
#
_cell.length_a   1.000
_cell.length_b   1.000
_cell.length_c   1.000
_cell.angle_alpha   90.00
_cell.angle_beta   90.00
_cell.angle_gamma   90.00
#
_symmetry.space_group_name_H-M   'P 1'
#
loop_
_entity.id
_entity.type
_entity.pdbx_description
1 polymer ?
#
loop_
_entity_poly.entity_id
_entity_poly.type
_entity_poly.pdbx_seq_one_letter_code
_entity_poly.pdbx_strand_id
1 'polypeptide(L)'
;MLRIWRTGKTTRISLFRGHPLDSSTVAVGCDQMLPSHNPVEIPPTICARLANMKLIIAGASGYVGQEVVRQSLKRPDVTSVIALSRKPISPPADAGTDASKLKTVTVPSYEEYPEDARKEFAGTDAVIWTISITPTKSKMYDFQDVVRVCQTSTMAGLKAIHESNGAKPFRFLYMSGSSVPRDPTERPKMMADYILMRLWRDGEASPSLRCAAQGTD
;
A
#
# COMPACT_ATOMS: atom_id res chain seq x y z
N MET A 1 0.59 1.14 10.76
CA MET A 1 1.69 0.20 10.43
C MET A 1 1.11 -1.07 9.82
N LEU A 2 1.53 -1.47 8.62
CA LEU A 2 1.15 -2.75 7.99
C LEU A 2 2.09 -3.84 8.51
N ARG A 3 1.56 -4.90 9.12
CA ARG A 3 2.33 -6.11 9.44
C ARG A 3 1.80 -7.29 8.64
N ILE A 4 2.68 -7.94 7.89
CA ILE A 4 2.40 -9.16 7.15
C ILE A 4 2.94 -10.32 7.98
N TRP A 5 2.06 -11.20 8.46
CA TRP A 5 2.41 -12.41 9.18
C TRP A 5 2.31 -13.62 8.26
N ARG A 6 3.29 -14.51 8.32
CA ARG A 6 3.25 -15.81 7.65
C ARG A 6 3.03 -16.89 8.70
N THR A 7 1.90 -17.59 8.65
CA THR A 7 1.65 -18.80 9.44
C THR A 7 1.36 -19.94 8.47
N GLY A 8 2.38 -20.79 8.20
CA GLY A 8 2.27 -21.90 7.26
C GLY A 8 2.05 -21.45 5.80
N LYS A 9 1.01 -22.00 5.14
CA LYS A 9 0.58 -21.62 3.78
C LYS A 9 -0.26 -20.33 3.73
N THR A 10 -0.62 -19.76 4.88
CA THR A 10 -1.52 -18.61 4.98
C THR A 10 -0.76 -17.35 5.35
N THR A 11 -0.94 -16.30 4.54
CA THR A 11 -0.41 -14.96 4.81
C THR A 11 -1.53 -14.11 5.41
N ARG A 12 -1.34 -13.57 6.62
CA ARG A 12 -2.27 -12.60 7.24
C ARG A 12 -1.69 -11.20 7.12
N ILE A 13 -2.52 -10.22 6.78
CA ILE A 13 -2.09 -8.83 6.59
C ILE A 13 -2.89 -7.98 7.57
N SER A 14 -2.22 -7.48 8.61
CA SER A 14 -2.84 -6.65 9.64
C SER A 14 -2.47 -5.19 9.40
N LEU A 15 -3.46 -4.37 9.06
CA LEU A 15 -3.32 -2.92 8.94
C LEU A 15 -3.66 -2.27 10.29
N PHE A 16 -2.65 -1.81 11.03
CA PHE A 16 -2.86 -1.03 12.25
C PHE A 16 -2.98 0.46 11.92
N ARG A 17 -4.05 1.13 12.37
CA ARG A 17 -4.13 2.60 12.37
C ARG A 17 -3.07 3.13 13.33
N GLY A 18 -2.20 4.02 12.85
CA GLY A 18 -1.37 4.84 13.74
C GLY A 18 -2.24 5.93 14.33
N HIS A 19 -2.22 6.07 15.66
CA HIS A 19 -2.82 7.22 16.33
C HIS A 19 -2.04 8.49 15.94
N PRO A 20 -2.70 9.62 15.67
CA PRO A 20 -2.03 10.91 15.59
C PRO A 20 -1.46 11.24 16.98
N LEU A 21 -0.18 11.60 17.04
CA LEU A 21 0.37 12.32 18.18
C LEU A 21 -0.21 13.73 18.16
N ASP A 22 -1.23 13.98 18.98
CA ASP A 22 -1.61 15.34 19.35
C ASP A 22 -0.89 15.69 20.65
N SER A 23 0.03 16.65 20.52
CA SER A 23 0.70 17.33 21.61
C SER A 23 -0.23 18.34 22.27
N SER A 24 -1.22 17.89 23.03
CA SER A 24 -1.96 18.74 23.97
C SER A 24 -2.84 17.94 24.93
N THR A 25 -2.22 17.23 25.87
CA THR A 25 -2.92 16.89 27.12
C THR A 25 -1.94 16.99 28.27
N VAL A 26 -2.09 18.08 29.00
CA VAL A 26 -1.46 18.33 30.30
C VAL A 26 -1.76 17.14 31.21
N ALA A 27 -0.69 16.53 31.72
CA ALA A 27 -0.78 15.58 32.80
C ALA A 27 -1.33 16.29 34.04
N VAL A 28 -2.53 15.90 34.46
CA VAL A 28 -2.96 16.07 35.85
C VAL A 28 -3.17 14.65 36.37
N GLY A 29 -2.15 14.17 37.09
CA GLY A 29 -2.34 13.03 37.97
C GLY A 29 -3.20 13.47 39.16
N CYS A 30 -4.19 12.67 39.51
CA CYS A 30 -4.67 12.62 40.87
C CYS A 30 -5.19 11.21 41.17
N ASP A 31 -4.48 10.60 42.10
CA ASP A 31 -4.74 9.34 42.75
C ASP A 31 -5.97 9.52 43.66
N GLN A 32 -7.11 8.92 43.34
CA GLN A 32 -8.19 8.71 44.33
C GLN A 32 -9.19 7.63 43.94
N MET A 33 -9.54 6.84 44.95
CA MET A 33 -10.32 5.61 44.95
C MET A 33 -11.78 5.75 44.47
N LEU A 34 -12.31 4.63 43.98
CA LEU A 34 -13.63 4.32 43.39
C LEU A 34 -14.85 4.75 44.27
N PRO A 35 -16.09 4.83 43.71
CA PRO A 35 -16.90 3.61 43.57
C PRO A 35 -17.79 3.53 42.30
N SER A 36 -17.99 2.28 41.87
CA SER A 36 -19.03 1.74 40.99
C SER A 36 -19.92 2.71 40.21
N HIS A 37 -19.69 2.83 38.91
CA HIS A 37 -20.75 3.14 37.95
C HIS A 37 -20.59 2.28 36.70
N ASN A 38 -21.75 1.82 36.22
CA ASN A 38 -22.01 0.89 35.11
C ASN A 38 -21.01 0.96 33.94
N PRO A 39 -20.76 -0.17 33.24
CA PRO A 39 -20.03 -0.13 31.98
C PRO A 39 -20.76 0.83 31.05
N VAL A 40 -20.13 1.95 30.72
CA VAL A 40 -20.60 2.86 29.68
C VAL A 40 -20.51 2.06 28.38
N GLU A 41 -21.64 1.50 27.94
CA GLU A 41 -21.77 1.01 26.59
C GLU A 41 -21.47 2.17 25.66
N ILE A 42 -20.29 2.11 25.04
CA ILE A 42 -19.92 3.03 23.98
C ILE A 42 -20.93 2.82 22.86
N PRO A 43 -21.78 3.80 22.53
CA PRO A 43 -22.80 3.60 21.53
C PRO A 43 -22.14 3.36 20.17
N PRO A 44 -22.59 2.36 19.39
CA PRO A 44 -21.98 1.98 18.11
C PRO A 44 -21.97 3.11 17.06
N THR A 45 -22.68 4.21 17.33
CA THR A 45 -22.82 5.37 16.45
C THR A 45 -21.58 6.27 16.37
N ILE A 46 -20.66 6.27 17.35
CA ILE A 46 -19.39 7.04 17.24
C ILE A 46 -18.38 6.33 16.32
N CYS A 47 -18.38 4.99 16.28
CA CYS A 47 -17.62 4.22 15.29
C CYS A 47 -18.20 4.34 13.86
N ALA A 48 -19.49 4.65 13.76
CA ALA A 48 -20.23 4.81 12.51
C ALA A 48 -20.11 6.21 11.88
N ARG A 49 -19.06 6.97 12.20
CA ARG A 49 -18.60 8.07 11.32
C ARG A 49 -18.00 7.47 10.04
N LEU A 50 -18.86 6.81 9.26
CA LEU A 50 -18.80 6.49 7.84
C LEU A 50 -17.40 6.16 7.30
N ALA A 51 -16.85 5.01 7.65
CA ALA A 51 -15.76 4.44 6.86
C ALA A 51 -16.35 3.77 5.61
N ASN A 52 -16.88 4.55 4.68
CA ASN A 52 -17.15 4.11 3.31
C ASN A 52 -15.81 4.12 2.56
N MET A 53 -14.92 3.18 2.86
CA MET A 53 -13.60 3.19 2.23
C MET A 53 -13.62 2.58 0.84
N LYS A 54 -13.21 3.38 -0.14
CA LYS A 54 -12.86 2.93 -1.49
C LYS A 54 -11.36 2.65 -1.57
N LEU A 55 -11.02 1.39 -1.79
CA LEU A 55 -9.65 0.89 -1.79
C LEU A 55 -9.24 0.42 -3.20
N ILE A 56 -8.13 0.94 -3.72
CA ILE A 56 -7.48 0.38 -4.91
C ILE A 56 -6.39 -0.61 -4.46
N ILE A 57 -6.38 -1.80 -5.06
CA ILE A 57 -5.32 -2.79 -4.88
C ILE A 57 -4.64 -3.00 -6.23
N ALA A 58 -3.45 -2.41 -6.39
CA ALA A 58 -2.66 -2.56 -7.60
C ALA A 58 -1.78 -3.80 -7.52
N GLY A 59 -1.81 -4.61 -8.58
CA GLY A 59 -1.20 -5.95 -8.58
C GLY A 59 -2.11 -7.02 -7.98
N ALA A 60 -3.43 -6.82 -8.05
CA ALA A 60 -4.44 -7.68 -7.44
C ALA A 60 -4.37 -9.15 -7.87
N SER A 61 -3.83 -9.45 -9.05
CA SER A 61 -3.64 -10.82 -9.54
C SER A 61 -2.41 -11.54 -8.97
N GLY A 62 -1.51 -10.82 -8.28
CA GLY A 62 -0.32 -11.39 -7.65
C GLY A 62 -0.62 -12.11 -6.34
N TYR A 63 0.33 -12.90 -5.84
CA TYR A 63 0.17 -13.71 -4.62
C TYR A 63 -0.29 -12.89 -3.41
N VAL A 64 0.38 -11.76 -3.13
CA VAL A 64 0.00 -10.88 -2.03
C VAL A 64 -1.28 -10.11 -2.37
N GLY A 65 -1.41 -9.61 -3.60
CA GLY A 65 -2.58 -8.86 -4.05
C GLY A 65 -3.90 -9.62 -3.88
N GLN A 66 -3.92 -10.91 -4.24
CA GLN A 66 -5.10 -11.77 -4.06
C GLN A 66 -5.53 -11.88 -2.60
N GLU A 67 -4.56 -12.02 -1.68
CA GLU A 67 -4.85 -12.08 -0.26
C GLU A 67 -5.34 -10.74 0.30
N VAL A 68 -4.76 -9.62 -0.16
CA VAL A 68 -5.25 -8.28 0.21
C VAL A 68 -6.69 -8.09 -0.28
N VAL A 69 -7.02 -8.50 -1.51
CA VAL A 69 -8.40 -8.47 -2.03
C VAL A 69 -9.31 -9.30 -1.14
N ARG A 70 -8.94 -10.56 -0.90
CA ARG A 70 -9.72 -11.51 -0.08
C ARG A 70 -10.01 -10.97 1.32
N GLN A 71 -9.02 -10.38 1.99
CA GLN A 71 -9.23 -9.77 3.31
C GLN A 71 -10.06 -8.49 3.24
N SER A 72 -9.87 -7.67 2.21
CA SER A 72 -10.62 -6.43 2.03
C SER A 72 -12.12 -6.69 1.82
N LEU A 73 -12.48 -7.76 1.10
CA LEU A 73 -13.88 -8.14 0.88
C LEU A 73 -14.59 -8.66 2.14
N LYS A 74 -13.84 -9.15 3.14
CA LYS A 74 -14.39 -9.58 4.45
C LYS A 74 -14.61 -8.42 5.42
N ARG A 75 -14.07 -7.24 5.10
CA ARG A 75 -14.11 -6.08 5.99
C ARG A 75 -15.39 -5.28 5.77
N PRO A 76 -16.17 -4.97 6.83
CA PRO A 76 -17.37 -4.15 6.69
C PRO A 76 -17.06 -2.66 6.45
N ASP A 77 -15.90 -2.18 6.89
CA ASP A 77 -15.44 -0.79 6.69
C ASP A 77 -14.85 -0.54 5.30
N VAL A 78 -14.69 -1.58 4.48
CA VAL A 78 -14.36 -1.45 3.05
C VAL A 78 -15.64 -1.67 2.27
N THR A 79 -16.06 -0.65 1.53
CA THR A 79 -17.32 -0.67 0.78
C THR A 79 -17.10 -0.84 -0.71
N SER A 80 -15.92 -0.49 -1.22
CA SER A 80 -15.55 -0.67 -2.62
C SER A 80 -14.08 -1.06 -2.73
N VAL A 81 -13.81 -2.10 -3.53
CA VAL A 81 -12.47 -2.59 -3.84
C VAL A 81 -12.27 -2.55 -5.35
N ILE A 82 -11.36 -1.70 -5.81
CA ILE A 82 -10.90 -1.69 -7.19
C ILE A 82 -9.66 -2.58 -7.29
N ALA A 83 -9.80 -3.73 -7.92
CA ALA A 83 -8.68 -4.61 -8.23
C ALA A 83 -8.05 -4.21 -9.57
N LEU A 84 -6.86 -3.63 -9.49
CA LEU A 84 -6.12 -3.16 -10.65
C LEU A 84 -5.05 -4.19 -11.04
N SER A 85 -5.21 -4.79 -12.22
CA SER A 85 -4.35 -5.88 -12.68
C SER A 85 -4.17 -5.89 -14.20
N ARG A 86 -3.12 -6.57 -14.68
CA ARG A 86 -2.90 -6.78 -16.13
C ARG A 86 -3.77 -7.87 -16.74
N LYS A 87 -4.46 -8.64 -15.90
CA LYS A 87 -5.35 -9.73 -16.28
C LYS A 87 -6.62 -9.61 -15.46
N PRO A 88 -7.79 -10.01 -16.00
CA PRO A 88 -9.00 -10.10 -15.22
C PRO A 88 -8.78 -10.96 -13.97
N ILE A 89 -9.40 -10.58 -12.85
CA ILE A 89 -9.44 -11.38 -11.65
C ILE A 89 -10.85 -11.86 -11.37
N SER A 90 -10.96 -13.08 -10.86
CA SER A 90 -12.21 -13.62 -10.35
C SER A 90 -12.33 -13.32 -8.84
N PRO A 91 -13.54 -13.06 -8.33
CA PRO A 91 -13.75 -12.91 -6.90
C PRO A 91 -13.36 -14.21 -6.16
N PRO A 92 -12.79 -14.11 -4.95
CA PRO A 92 -12.52 -15.29 -4.11
C PRO A 92 -13.81 -16.04 -3.80
N ALA A 93 -13.80 -17.38 -3.84
CA ALA A 93 -14.94 -18.24 -3.50
C ALA A 93 -15.10 -18.47 -1.98
N ASP A 94 -14.55 -17.59 -1.15
CA ASP A 94 -14.44 -17.76 0.29
C ASP A 94 -15.77 -17.46 1.00
N ALA A 95 -16.12 -18.24 2.02
CA ALA A 95 -17.22 -17.87 2.90
C ALA A 95 -16.96 -16.51 3.60
N GLY A 96 -17.97 -15.65 3.60
CA GLY A 96 -17.96 -14.33 4.24
C GLY A 96 -17.29 -13.21 3.45
N THR A 97 -16.89 -13.43 2.19
CA THR A 97 -16.50 -12.33 1.29
C THR A 97 -17.72 -11.76 0.59
N ASP A 98 -17.85 -10.45 0.57
CA ASP A 98 -18.85 -9.76 -0.25
C ASP A 98 -18.26 -9.42 -1.62
N ALA A 99 -18.53 -10.27 -2.61
CA ALA A 99 -18.03 -10.09 -3.97
C ALA A 99 -18.63 -8.87 -4.69
N SER A 100 -19.77 -8.34 -4.23
CA SER A 100 -20.40 -7.17 -4.86
C SER A 100 -19.57 -5.89 -4.72
N LYS A 101 -18.68 -5.85 -3.71
CA LYS A 101 -17.73 -4.75 -3.49
C LYS A 101 -16.57 -4.75 -4.48
N LEU A 102 -16.32 -5.88 -5.16
CA LEU A 102 -15.16 -6.04 -6.03
C LEU A 102 -15.48 -5.53 -7.44
N LYS A 103 -14.64 -4.62 -7.91
CA LYS A 103 -14.61 -4.19 -9.30
C LYS A 103 -13.22 -4.44 -9.88
N THR A 104 -13.18 -5.10 -11.02
CA THR A 104 -11.93 -5.41 -11.71
C THR A 104 -11.66 -4.34 -12.77
N VAL A 105 -10.49 -3.72 -12.71
CA VAL A 105 -9.98 -2.79 -13.72
C VAL A 105 -8.75 -3.41 -14.33
N THR A 106 -8.84 -3.74 -15.62
CA THR A 106 -7.74 -4.36 -16.36
C THR A 106 -6.97 -3.29 -17.12
N VAL A 107 -5.65 -3.23 -16.93
CA VAL A 107 -4.77 -2.28 -17.64
C VAL A 107 -3.67 -3.04 -18.37
N PRO A 108 -3.33 -2.68 -19.63
CA PRO A 108 -2.33 -3.42 -20.41
C PRO A 108 -0.92 -3.27 -19.83
N SER A 109 -0.58 -2.05 -19.41
CA SER A 109 0.63 -1.69 -18.67
C SER A 109 0.24 -0.89 -17.43
N TYR A 110 1.18 -0.66 -16.53
CA TYR A 110 0.98 0.22 -15.37
C TYR A 110 1.52 1.64 -15.62
N GLU A 111 1.86 1.95 -16.88
CA GLU A 111 2.36 3.24 -17.33
C GLU A 111 1.23 4.10 -17.92
N GLU A 112 0.22 3.45 -18.52
CA GLU A 112 -0.89 4.10 -19.19
C GLU A 112 -2.21 3.62 -18.62
N TYR A 113 -3.13 4.57 -18.42
CA TYR A 113 -4.43 4.33 -17.83
C TYR A 113 -5.52 4.83 -18.78
N PRO A 114 -6.34 3.94 -19.34
CA PRO A 114 -7.45 4.35 -20.20
C PRO A 114 -8.50 5.13 -19.38
N GLU A 115 -9.28 5.97 -20.05
CA GLU A 115 -10.20 6.92 -19.41
C GLU A 115 -11.28 6.24 -18.55
N ASP A 116 -11.68 5.02 -18.92
CA ASP A 116 -12.55 4.18 -18.10
C ASP A 116 -11.91 3.80 -16.76
N ALA A 117 -10.64 3.38 -16.75
CA ALA A 117 -9.89 3.10 -15.53
C ALA A 117 -9.73 4.35 -14.66
N ARG A 118 -9.44 5.51 -15.28
CA ARG A 118 -9.27 6.78 -14.57
C ARG A 118 -10.56 7.23 -13.86
N LYS A 119 -11.73 7.04 -14.48
CA LYS A 119 -13.03 7.28 -13.83
C LYS A 119 -13.22 6.46 -12.57
N GLU A 120 -12.73 5.22 -12.56
CA GLU A 120 -12.80 4.37 -11.37
C GLU A 120 -11.89 4.83 -10.23
N PHE A 121 -10.86 5.63 -10.49
CA PHE A 121 -9.96 6.13 -9.45
C PHE A 121 -10.55 7.28 -8.63
N ALA A 122 -11.61 7.93 -9.13
CA ALA A 122 -12.27 9.02 -8.42
C ALA A 122 -12.83 8.59 -7.06
N GLY A 123 -12.62 9.40 -6.03
CA GLY A 123 -13.11 9.19 -4.67
C GLY A 123 -12.31 8.17 -3.84
N THR A 124 -11.19 7.66 -4.33
CA THR A 124 -10.32 6.70 -3.64
C THR A 124 -9.82 7.24 -2.30
N ASP A 125 -9.88 6.41 -1.26
CA ASP A 125 -9.39 6.73 0.09
C ASP A 125 -7.99 6.17 0.34
N ALA A 126 -7.69 5.01 -0.25
CA ALA A 126 -6.41 4.35 -0.10
C ALA A 126 -6.04 3.52 -1.34
N VAL A 127 -4.74 3.36 -1.54
CA VAL A 127 -4.13 2.52 -2.56
C VAL A 127 -3.12 1.61 -1.87
N ILE A 128 -3.19 0.31 -2.14
CA ILE A 128 -2.16 -0.65 -1.78
C ILE A 128 -1.47 -1.10 -3.07
N TRP A 129 -0.21 -0.74 -3.21
CA TRP A 129 0.60 -1.03 -4.39
C TRP A 129 1.47 -2.25 -4.15
N THR A 130 1.11 -3.36 -4.80
CA THR A 130 1.79 -4.66 -4.65
C THR A 130 2.62 -5.09 -5.86
N ILE A 131 2.69 -4.24 -6.88
CA ILE A 131 3.42 -4.52 -8.12
C ILE A 131 4.91 -4.39 -7.87
N SER A 132 5.64 -5.48 -8.12
CA SER A 132 7.10 -5.50 -8.08
C SER A 132 7.64 -6.73 -8.80
N ILE A 133 8.91 -6.67 -9.21
CA ILE A 133 9.71 -7.85 -9.53
C ILE A 133 10.44 -8.28 -8.26
N THR A 134 10.19 -9.49 -7.79
CA THR A 134 10.82 -10.02 -6.58
C THR A 134 12.34 -10.14 -6.74
N PRO A 135 13.13 -10.02 -5.66
CA PRO A 135 14.60 -10.12 -5.74
C PRO A 135 15.09 -11.40 -6.42
N THR A 136 14.42 -12.54 -6.19
CA THR A 136 14.79 -13.82 -6.82
C THR A 136 14.60 -13.81 -8.34
N LYS A 137 13.64 -13.04 -8.84
CA LYS A 137 13.32 -12.95 -10.27
C LYS A 137 14.02 -11.79 -10.97
N SER A 138 14.57 -10.81 -10.25
CA SER A 138 15.14 -9.61 -10.87
C SER A 138 16.32 -9.92 -11.80
N LYS A 139 17.07 -11.00 -11.53
CA LYS A 139 18.17 -11.46 -12.39
C LYS A 139 17.73 -12.02 -13.75
N MET A 140 16.43 -12.28 -13.93
CA MET A 140 15.86 -12.79 -15.17
C MET A 140 15.41 -11.67 -16.12
N TYR A 141 15.58 -10.41 -15.72
CA TYR A 141 15.16 -9.24 -16.46
C TYR A 141 16.31 -8.25 -16.56
N ASP A 142 16.29 -7.42 -17.60
CA ASP A 142 17.19 -6.29 -17.67
C ASP A 142 16.91 -5.33 -16.52
N PHE A 143 17.96 -4.72 -15.98
CA PHE A 143 17.81 -3.88 -14.80
C PHE A 143 16.88 -2.68 -15.07
N GLN A 144 16.86 -2.16 -16.31
CA GLN A 144 15.93 -1.11 -16.72
C GLN A 144 14.46 -1.56 -16.64
N ASP A 145 14.14 -2.81 -16.98
CA ASP A 145 12.79 -3.35 -16.81
C ASP A 145 12.42 -3.46 -15.32
N VAL A 146 13.39 -3.82 -14.49
CA VAL A 146 13.21 -3.93 -13.04
C VAL A 146 12.92 -2.55 -12.43
N VAL A 147 13.67 -1.52 -12.84
CA VAL A 147 13.45 -0.12 -12.45
C VAL A 147 12.08 0.35 -12.94
N ARG A 148 11.77 0.11 -14.22
CA ARG A 148 10.47 0.47 -14.82
C ARG A 148 9.32 -0.07 -13.99
N VAL A 149 9.31 -1.38 -13.72
CA VAL A 149 8.21 -2.03 -12.99
C VAL A 149 8.15 -1.61 -11.51
N CYS A 150 9.29 -1.50 -10.83
CA CYS A 150 9.30 -1.30 -9.38
C CYS A 150 9.24 0.17 -8.96
N GLN A 151 9.62 1.11 -9.82
CA GLN A 151 9.70 2.54 -9.52
C GLN A 151 8.88 3.35 -10.53
N THR A 152 9.21 3.32 -11.82
CA THR A 152 8.59 4.21 -12.82
C THR A 152 7.08 3.97 -12.97
N SER A 153 6.64 2.72 -13.11
CA SER A 153 5.21 2.37 -13.17
C SER A 153 4.46 2.73 -11.88
N THR A 154 5.14 2.67 -10.73
CA THR A 154 4.56 3.11 -9.45
C THR A 154 4.28 4.60 -9.45
N MET A 155 5.24 5.40 -9.94
CA MET A 155 5.08 6.85 -10.05
C MET A 155 3.99 7.22 -11.06
N ALA A 156 3.96 6.55 -12.21
CA ALA A 156 2.91 6.73 -13.21
C ALA A 156 1.51 6.42 -12.65
N GLY A 157 1.36 5.29 -11.95
CA GLY A 157 0.11 4.91 -11.29
C GLY A 157 -0.31 5.87 -10.19
N LEU A 158 0.62 6.30 -9.34
CA LEU A 158 0.37 7.31 -8.31
C LEU A 158 -0.14 8.62 -8.92
N LYS A 159 0.54 9.12 -9.97
CA LYS A 159 0.16 10.34 -10.69
C LYS A 159 -1.23 10.22 -11.30
N ALA A 160 -1.51 9.13 -12.02
CA ALA A 160 -2.80 8.89 -12.64
C ALA A 160 -3.94 8.86 -11.61
N ILE A 161 -3.77 8.13 -10.50
CA ILE A 161 -4.77 8.07 -9.43
C ILE A 161 -4.95 9.44 -8.79
N HIS A 162 -3.86 10.17 -8.52
CA HIS A 162 -3.91 11.49 -7.91
C HIS A 162 -4.68 12.51 -8.76
N GLU A 163 -4.37 12.58 -10.05
CA GLU A 163 -5.07 13.46 -11.00
C GLU A 163 -6.55 13.12 -11.11
N SER A 164 -6.88 11.83 -11.08
CA SER A 164 -8.27 11.35 -11.15
C SER A 164 -9.06 11.48 -9.83
N ASN A 165 -8.39 11.69 -8.68
CA ASN A 165 -9.05 11.72 -7.38
C ASN A 165 -9.61 13.10 -6.98
N GLY A 166 -9.54 14.12 -7.86
CA GLY A 166 -10.21 15.40 -7.67
C GLY A 166 -9.78 16.17 -6.40
N ALA A 167 -8.46 16.28 -6.17
CA ALA A 167 -7.83 16.94 -5.02
C ALA A 167 -8.10 16.33 -3.63
N LYS A 168 -8.90 15.27 -3.52
CA LYS A 168 -9.08 14.53 -2.26
C LYS A 168 -7.77 13.83 -1.87
N PRO A 169 -7.21 14.08 -0.67
CA PRO A 169 -6.04 13.35 -0.20
C PRO A 169 -6.40 11.89 0.05
N PHE A 170 -5.49 10.99 -0.36
CA PHE A 170 -5.64 9.55 -0.16
C PHE A 170 -4.33 8.96 0.34
N ARG A 171 -4.41 7.77 0.94
CA ARG A 171 -3.24 7.08 1.47
C ARG A 171 -2.65 6.15 0.42
N PHE A 172 -1.38 6.34 0.07
CA PHE A 172 -0.67 5.43 -0.82
C PHE A 172 0.29 4.54 -0.03
N LEU A 173 0.02 3.24 0.00
CA LEU A 173 0.88 2.24 0.62
C LEU A 173 1.69 1.54 -0.48
N TYR A 174 2.99 1.83 -0.54
CA TYR A 174 3.93 1.13 -1.40
C TYR A 174 4.52 -0.08 -0.67
N MET A 175 4.36 -1.27 -1.24
CA MET A 175 4.95 -2.49 -0.67
C MET A 175 6.38 -2.68 -1.18
N SER A 176 7.36 -2.29 -0.36
CA SER A 176 8.79 -2.47 -0.62
C SER A 176 9.33 -3.77 -0.03
N GLY A 177 10.57 -4.13 -0.42
CA GLY A 177 11.33 -5.19 0.24
C GLY A 177 11.81 -4.76 1.63
N SER A 178 11.87 -5.70 2.58
CA SER A 178 12.26 -5.43 3.97
C SER A 178 13.70 -4.91 4.15
N SER A 179 14.55 -5.07 3.14
CA SER A 179 15.97 -4.73 3.18
C SER A 179 16.30 -3.32 2.64
N VAL A 180 15.29 -2.47 2.39
CA VAL A 180 15.52 -1.08 1.98
C VAL A 180 15.96 -0.27 3.20
N PRO A 181 17.17 0.32 3.19
CA PRO A 181 17.64 1.18 4.27
C PRO A 181 16.69 2.37 4.47
N ARG A 182 16.52 2.80 5.72
CA ARG A 182 15.79 4.04 6.02
C ARG A 182 16.67 5.27 5.81
N ASP A 183 17.96 5.12 6.00
CA ASP A 183 18.95 6.12 5.68
C ASP A 183 19.37 5.96 4.20
N PRO A 184 19.15 6.97 3.34
CA PRO A 184 19.54 6.92 1.92
C PRO A 184 21.06 6.83 1.70
N THR A 185 21.88 7.11 2.71
CA THR A 185 23.36 7.06 2.64
C THR A 185 23.91 5.67 2.93
N GLU A 186 23.13 4.80 3.57
CA GLU A 186 23.55 3.43 3.87
C GLU A 186 23.47 2.55 2.61
N ARG A 187 24.63 2.05 2.15
CA ARG A 187 24.69 1.14 1.01
C ARG A 187 24.51 -0.32 1.45
N PRO A 188 23.50 -1.04 0.91
CA PRO A 188 23.39 -2.48 1.13
C PRO A 188 24.58 -3.23 0.53
N LYS A 189 25.13 -4.19 1.27
CA LYS A 189 26.26 -5.03 0.82
C LYS A 189 25.88 -5.98 -0.34
N MET A 190 24.60 -6.29 -0.50
CA MET A 190 24.09 -7.22 -1.51
C MET A 190 22.91 -6.58 -2.26
N MET A 191 22.87 -6.73 -3.58
CA MET A 191 21.79 -6.20 -4.44
C MET A 191 21.55 -4.68 -4.25
N ALA A 192 22.62 -3.91 -4.06
CA ALA A 192 22.55 -2.47 -3.78
C ALA A 192 21.69 -1.73 -4.83
N ASP A 193 21.95 -1.94 -6.13
CA ASP A 193 21.20 -1.26 -7.19
C ASP A 193 19.71 -1.59 -7.16
N TYR A 194 19.36 -2.87 -7.01
CA TYR A 194 17.97 -3.31 -6.87
C TYR A 194 17.28 -2.73 -5.62
N ILE A 195 18.01 -2.58 -4.51
CA ILE A 195 17.42 -2.04 -3.28
C ILE A 195 17.24 -0.53 -3.40
N LEU A 196 18.28 0.16 -3.85
CA LEU A 196 18.35 1.62 -3.92
C LEU A 196 17.53 2.21 -5.07
N MET A 197 17.14 1.44 -6.09
CA MET A 197 16.26 1.92 -7.18
C MET A 197 14.96 2.56 -6.69
N ARG A 198 14.49 2.18 -5.50
CA ARG A 198 13.27 2.72 -4.89
C ARG A 198 13.45 4.11 -4.30
N LEU A 199 14.70 4.56 -4.16
CA LEU A 199 15.08 5.88 -3.66
C LEU A 199 15.53 6.81 -4.79
N TRP A 200 15.50 6.37 -6.04
CA TRP A 200 15.93 7.18 -7.18
C TRP A 200 14.94 8.32 -7.42
N ARG A 201 15.47 9.53 -7.58
CA ARG A 201 14.73 10.70 -8.03
C ARG A 201 14.95 10.89 -9.53
N ASP A 202 13.93 11.37 -10.23
CA ASP A 202 14.05 11.61 -11.66
C ASP A 202 15.13 12.67 -11.94
N GLY A 203 15.95 12.44 -12.97
CA GLY A 203 17.10 13.30 -13.31
C GLY A 203 18.37 13.09 -12.47
N GLU A 204 18.33 12.17 -11.50
CA GLU A 204 19.47 11.86 -10.64
C GLU A 204 20.14 10.55 -11.05
N ALA A 205 21.48 10.56 -11.22
CA ALA A 205 22.26 9.33 -11.39
C ALA A 205 21.98 8.36 -10.23
N SER A 206 22.06 7.05 -10.49
CA SER A 206 21.79 6.04 -9.46
C SER A 206 22.58 6.36 -8.17
N PRO A 207 22.00 6.21 -6.97
CA PRO A 207 22.68 6.33 -5.69
C PRO A 207 23.93 5.46 -5.61
N SER A 208 24.02 4.36 -6.38
CA SER A 208 25.26 3.58 -6.52
C SER A 208 26.39 4.36 -7.18
N LEU A 209 26.10 5.19 -8.19
CA LEU A 209 27.06 6.12 -8.79
C LEU A 209 27.34 7.30 -7.86
N ARG A 210 26.35 7.78 -7.09
CA ARG A 210 26.51 8.89 -6.15
C ARG A 210 27.37 8.55 -4.94
N CYS A 211 27.11 7.42 -4.28
CA CYS A 211 27.92 6.95 -3.15
C CYS A 211 29.35 6.59 -3.58
N ALA A 212 29.55 6.13 -4.82
CA ALA A 212 30.89 5.91 -5.36
C ALA A 212 31.64 7.24 -5.57
N ALA A 213 30.95 8.30 -6.00
CA ALA A 213 31.52 9.63 -6.17
C ALA A 213 31.84 10.36 -4.84
N GLN A 214 31.23 9.94 -3.73
CA GLN A 214 31.45 10.51 -2.39
C GLN A 214 32.56 9.80 -1.58
N GLY A 215 33.14 8.72 -2.12
CA GLY A 215 34.18 7.91 -1.46
C GLY A 215 35.60 8.19 -1.92
N THR A 216 35.83 9.29 -2.65
CA THR A 216 37.14 9.75 -3.09
C THR A 216 37.44 11.12 -2.49
N ASP A 217 37.91 11.14 -1.25
CA ASP A 217 38.71 12.20 -0.64
C ASP A 217 39.60 11.58 0.45
#